data_AF-A0A7Y6UG45-F1
#
_entry.id   AF-A0A7Y6UG45-F1
#
_cell.length_a   1.000
_cell.length_b   1.000
_cell.length_c   1.000
_cell.angle_alpha   90.00
_cell.angle_beta   90.00
_cell.angle_gamma   90.00
#
_symmetry.space_group_name_H-M   'P 1'
#
loop_
_entity.id
_entity.type
_entity.pdbx_description
1 polymer ?
#
loop_
_entity_poly.entity_id
_entity_poly.type
_entity_poly.pdbx_seq_one_letter_code
_entity_poly.pdbx_strand_id
1 'polypeptide(L)'
;HEGRTIVAYDPKVARTVHVPTDAVDTWKRGMWLVNNQKGGTAFDHGHSEITTVMGKTGTAEVKKHHKDSEHKDLEKWNPNASHAWFAGWAPADDPELAIIVLVEHGGAGGTNAWPIAQRILDGYYGRSKTPAPAKGAKP
;
A
#
# COMPACT_ATOMS: atom_id res chain seq x y z
N HIS A 1 -33.31 -14.29 14.93
CA HIS A 1 -33.05 -14.85 13.59
C HIS A 1 -31.61 -15.33 13.55
N GLU A 2 -31.39 -16.65 13.56
CA GLU A 2 -30.04 -17.23 13.40
C GLU A 2 -29.67 -17.23 11.92
N GLY A 3 -28.83 -16.27 11.52
CA GLY A 3 -28.31 -16.22 10.16
C GLY A 3 -27.31 -17.37 9.95
N ARG A 4 -27.66 -18.35 9.10
CA ARG A 4 -26.68 -19.31 8.59
C ARG A 4 -26.02 -18.75 7.33
N THR A 5 -24.70 -18.84 7.27
CA THR A 5 -23.92 -18.56 6.06
C THR A 5 -24.36 -19.52 4.94
N ILE A 6 -24.88 -18.97 3.84
CA ILE A 6 -25.36 -19.76 2.69
C ILE A 6 -24.21 -20.02 1.70
N VAL A 7 -23.24 -19.12 1.60
CA VAL A 7 -22.07 -19.22 0.71
C VAL A 7 -20.84 -18.63 1.39
N ALA A 8 -19.73 -19.37 1.36
CA ALA A 8 -18.41 -18.87 1.72
C ALA A 8 -17.53 -18.81 0.45
N TYR A 9 -16.69 -17.79 0.34
CA TYR A 9 -15.77 -17.62 -0.78
C TYR A 9 -14.33 -17.83 -0.30
N ASP A 10 -13.79 -19.01 -0.55
CA ASP A 10 -12.39 -19.30 -0.24
C ASP A 10 -11.45 -18.65 -1.28
N PRO A 11 -10.27 -18.17 -0.85
CA PRO A 11 -9.25 -17.68 -1.77
C PRO A 11 -8.85 -18.76 -2.78
N LYS A 12 -8.88 -18.41 -4.06
CA LYS A 12 -8.43 -19.30 -5.14
C LYS A 12 -7.10 -18.81 -5.69
N VAL A 13 -6.07 -19.66 -5.61
CA VAL A 13 -4.77 -19.36 -6.22
C VAL A 13 -4.92 -19.41 -7.74
N ALA A 14 -4.79 -18.25 -8.39
CA ALA A 14 -4.90 -18.15 -9.86
C ALA A 14 -3.64 -18.65 -10.57
N ARG A 15 -2.45 -18.34 -10.04
CA ARG A 15 -1.15 -18.76 -10.58
C ARG A 15 -0.08 -18.63 -9.50
N THR A 16 0.87 -19.55 -9.50
CA THR A 16 2.12 -19.44 -8.74
C THR A 16 3.24 -19.02 -9.69
N VAL A 17 3.91 -17.92 -9.37
CA VAL A 17 5.13 -17.50 -10.09
C VAL A 17 6.33 -18.11 -9.37
N HIS A 18 7.10 -18.93 -10.07
CA HIS A 18 8.36 -19.44 -9.54
C HIS A 18 9.45 -18.39 -9.75
N VAL A 19 9.98 -17.88 -8.64
CA VAL A 19 11.07 -16.92 -8.61
C VAL A 19 12.16 -17.50 -7.70
N PRO A 20 13.45 -17.43 -8.08
CA PRO A 20 14.54 -17.77 -7.19
C PRO A 20 14.44 -17.04 -5.85
N THR A 21 14.71 -17.73 -4.74
CA THR A 21 14.54 -17.17 -3.39
C THR A 21 15.46 -15.97 -3.14
N ASP A 22 16.68 -16.01 -3.69
CA ASP A 22 17.64 -14.91 -3.63
C ASP A 22 17.13 -13.62 -4.32
N ALA A 23 16.41 -13.76 -5.44
CA ALA A 23 15.76 -12.64 -6.10
C ALA A 23 14.62 -12.07 -5.24
N VAL A 24 13.80 -12.94 -4.63
CA VAL A 24 12.73 -12.52 -3.71
C VAL A 24 13.31 -11.80 -2.49
N ASP A 25 14.37 -12.32 -1.90
CA ASP A 25 15.04 -11.72 -0.75
C ASP A 25 15.65 -10.35 -1.10
N THR A 26 16.23 -10.24 -2.30
CA THR A 26 16.75 -8.97 -2.82
C THR A 26 15.64 -7.94 -2.98
N TRP A 27 14.47 -8.33 -3.52
CA TRP A 27 13.33 -7.43 -3.65
C TRP A 27 12.77 -7.02 -2.31
N LYS A 28 12.58 -7.97 -1.39
CA LYS A 28 12.13 -7.68 -0.02
C LYS A 28 13.09 -6.70 0.64
N ARG A 29 14.40 -6.95 0.57
CA ARG A 29 15.40 -6.01 1.10
C ARG A 29 15.25 -4.62 0.48
N GLY A 30 15.16 -4.52 -0.84
CA GLY A 30 14.95 -3.23 -1.52
C GLY A 30 13.69 -2.51 -1.03
N MET A 31 12.58 -3.23 -0.86
CA MET A 31 11.33 -2.69 -0.36
C MET A 31 11.40 -2.26 1.11
N TRP A 32 12.17 -2.96 1.93
CA TRP A 32 12.43 -2.56 3.30
C TRP A 32 13.21 -1.24 3.35
N LEU A 33 14.27 -1.11 2.55
CA LEU A 33 15.14 0.08 2.57
C LEU A 33 14.39 1.36 2.16
N VAL A 34 13.39 1.26 1.26
CA VAL A 34 12.58 2.41 0.82
C VAL A 34 11.91 3.14 1.97
N ASN A 35 11.37 2.38 2.93
CA ASN A 35 10.59 2.89 4.05
C ASN A 35 11.41 3.04 5.32
N ASN A 36 12.41 2.19 5.56
CA ASN A 36 13.01 2.00 6.88
C ASN A 36 14.50 2.38 6.96
N GLN A 37 15.14 2.76 5.85
CA GLN A 37 16.53 3.21 5.84
C GLN A 37 16.64 4.67 5.41
N LYS A 38 17.49 5.44 6.11
CA LYS A 38 17.87 6.80 5.71
C LYS A 38 18.33 6.84 4.25
N GLY A 39 17.76 7.75 3.47
CA GLY A 39 17.96 7.84 2.01
C GLY A 39 16.97 7.02 1.19
N GLY A 40 16.13 6.20 1.82
CA GLY A 40 14.97 5.58 1.20
C GLY A 40 13.94 6.63 0.80
N THR A 41 13.34 6.48 -0.39
CA THR A 41 12.43 7.50 -0.96
C THR A 41 11.18 7.81 -0.12
N ALA A 42 10.78 6.92 0.80
CA ALA A 42 9.65 7.13 1.71
C ALA A 42 10.10 7.49 3.14
N PHE A 43 11.36 7.21 3.48
CA PHE A 43 11.91 7.32 4.84
C PHE A 43 11.63 8.70 5.48
N ASP A 44 12.03 9.79 4.81
CA ASP A 44 11.89 11.13 5.38
C ASP A 44 10.43 11.66 5.39
N HIS A 45 9.47 10.89 4.87
CA HIS A 45 8.08 11.31 4.72
C HIS A 45 7.12 10.62 5.68
N GLY A 46 7.61 9.65 6.48
CA GLY A 46 6.80 8.99 7.51
C GLY A 46 7.38 7.63 7.91
N HIS A 47 7.11 7.22 9.14
CA HIS A 47 7.49 5.93 9.69
C HIS A 47 6.34 5.37 10.53
N SER A 48 5.98 4.10 10.31
CA SER A 48 5.04 3.40 11.20
C SER A 48 5.79 2.96 12.46
N GLU A 49 5.26 3.35 13.62
CA GLU A 49 5.73 2.89 14.93
C GLU A 49 5.03 1.59 15.38
N ILE A 50 4.08 1.09 14.59
CA ILE A 50 3.22 -0.05 14.96
C ILE A 50 3.65 -1.33 14.23
N THR A 51 4.04 -1.23 12.96
CA THR A 51 4.41 -2.39 12.14
C THR A 51 5.51 -2.04 11.16
N THR A 52 6.36 -3.02 10.83
CA THR A 52 7.37 -2.85 9.78
C THR A 52 6.72 -2.99 8.42
N VAL A 53 6.82 -1.93 7.61
CA VAL A 53 6.23 -1.88 6.26
C VAL A 53 7.29 -2.13 5.20
N MET A 54 6.95 -2.99 4.24
CA MET A 54 7.70 -3.22 3.01
C MET A 54 7.01 -2.47 1.89
N GLY A 55 7.73 -1.61 1.15
CA GLY A 55 7.08 -0.81 0.13
C GLY A 55 7.97 -0.34 -1.00
N LYS A 56 7.32 0.16 -2.04
CA LYS A 56 7.95 0.86 -3.14
C LYS A 56 7.16 2.11 -3.49
N THR A 57 7.87 3.20 -3.69
CA THR A 57 7.33 4.46 -4.21
C THR A 57 7.39 4.48 -5.74
N GLY A 58 6.43 5.16 -6.36
CA GLY A 58 6.44 5.50 -7.77
C GLY A 58 6.03 6.95 -8.01
N THR A 59 6.59 7.54 -9.05
CA THR A 59 6.25 8.88 -9.55
C THR A 59 6.07 8.74 -11.04
N ALA A 60 4.84 8.83 -11.53
CA ALA A 60 4.54 8.66 -12.96
C ALA A 60 4.26 10.02 -13.58
N GLU A 61 5.17 10.52 -14.41
CA GLU A 61 4.97 11.77 -15.16
C GLU A 61 3.85 11.61 -16.19
N VAL A 62 3.02 12.65 -16.33
CA VAL A 62 1.88 12.64 -17.25
C VAL A 62 1.91 13.88 -18.14
N LYS A 63 1.53 13.69 -19.41
CA LYS A 63 1.30 14.79 -20.36
C LYS A 63 -0.18 15.12 -20.37
N LYS A 64 -0.53 16.40 -20.52
CA LYS A 64 -1.93 16.85 -20.61
C LYS A 64 -2.69 16.06 -21.69
N HIS A 65 -3.80 15.45 -21.30
CA HIS A 65 -4.80 14.91 -22.22
C HIS A 65 -6.11 15.70 -22.27
N HIS A 66 -6.29 16.71 -21.43
CA HIS A 66 -7.53 17.51 -21.41
C HIS A 66 -7.42 18.75 -22.31
N LYS A 67 -8.26 18.80 -23.34
CA LYS A 67 -8.47 19.97 -24.21
C LYS A 67 -9.27 21.10 -23.54
N ASP A 68 -9.97 20.84 -22.44
CA ASP A 68 -10.69 21.85 -21.69
C ASP A 68 -10.69 21.43 -20.23
N SER A 69 -10.22 22.34 -19.36
CA SER A 69 -10.19 22.12 -17.93
C SER A 69 -11.61 22.26 -17.36
N GLU A 70 -12.29 21.15 -17.09
CA GLU A 70 -13.53 21.14 -16.29
C GLU A 70 -13.28 21.46 -14.79
N HIS A 71 -12.01 21.62 -14.39
CA HIS A 71 -11.60 21.87 -13.00
C HIS A 71 -10.99 23.26 -12.79
N LYS A 72 -11.61 24.32 -13.35
CA LYS A 72 -11.15 25.71 -13.13
C LYS A 72 -11.26 26.17 -11.67
N ASP A 73 -12.06 25.48 -10.86
CA ASP A 73 -12.37 25.86 -9.48
C ASP A 73 -11.48 25.18 -8.43
N LEU A 74 -10.57 24.30 -8.84
CA LEU A 74 -9.64 23.63 -7.92
C LEU A 74 -8.30 24.37 -7.89
N GLU A 75 -8.21 25.39 -7.05
CA GLU A 75 -7.06 26.30 -6.92
C GLU A 75 -5.70 25.59 -6.68
N LYS A 76 -5.72 24.35 -6.17
CA LYS A 76 -4.52 23.55 -5.88
C LYS A 76 -4.27 22.38 -6.85
N TRP A 77 -5.16 22.15 -7.82
CA TRP A 77 -5.02 21.01 -8.72
C TRP A 77 -4.09 21.35 -9.89
N ASN A 78 -2.98 20.63 -10.00
CA ASN A 78 -2.04 20.77 -11.11
C ASN A 78 -2.11 19.53 -12.03
N PRO A 79 -2.79 19.60 -13.18
CA PRO A 79 -2.89 18.46 -14.11
C PRO A 79 -1.57 18.07 -14.77
N ASN A 80 -0.49 18.85 -14.59
CA ASN A 80 0.84 18.47 -15.06
C ASN A 80 1.67 17.78 -13.98
N ALA A 81 1.19 17.72 -12.74
CA ALA A 81 1.90 17.00 -11.70
C ALA A 81 1.86 15.50 -12.00
N SER A 82 2.96 14.81 -11.71
CA SER A 82 3.06 13.36 -11.77
C SER A 82 2.02 12.70 -10.86
N HIS A 83 1.66 11.45 -11.12
CA HIS A 83 0.88 10.66 -10.18
C HIS A 83 1.79 10.10 -9.09
N ALA A 84 1.34 10.19 -7.84
CA ALA A 84 2.04 9.63 -6.70
C ALA A 84 1.55 8.21 -6.44
N TRP A 85 2.48 7.26 -6.40
CA TRP A 85 2.21 5.85 -6.15
C TRP A 85 2.94 5.34 -4.92
N PHE A 86 2.27 4.47 -4.18
CA PHE A 86 2.89 3.59 -3.20
C PHE A 86 2.26 2.19 -3.33
N ALA A 87 3.08 1.15 -3.30
CA ALA A 87 2.64 -0.23 -3.20
C ALA A 87 3.48 -0.95 -2.14
N GLY A 88 2.84 -1.73 -1.28
CA GLY A 88 3.53 -2.40 -0.19
C GLY A 88 2.67 -3.40 0.55
N TRP A 89 3.25 -3.99 1.59
CA TRP A 89 2.54 -4.85 2.53
C TRP A 89 3.09 -4.70 3.95
N ALA A 90 2.30 -5.16 4.91
CA ALA A 90 2.70 -5.30 6.30
C ALA A 90 1.97 -6.50 6.96
N PRO A 91 2.48 -7.00 8.10
CA PRO A 91 3.86 -6.86 8.59
C PRO A 91 4.89 -7.39 7.58
N ALA A 92 6.16 -7.01 7.74
CA ALA A 92 7.23 -7.40 6.81
C ALA A 92 7.45 -8.92 6.75
N ASP A 93 7.42 -9.59 7.91
CA ASP A 93 7.81 -11.00 8.07
C ASP A 93 6.66 -11.98 7.85
N ASP A 94 5.45 -11.65 8.30
CA ASP A 94 4.22 -12.44 8.09
C ASP A 94 3.15 -11.55 7.45
N PRO A 95 3.17 -11.34 6.12
CA PRO A 95 2.31 -10.37 5.45
C PRO A 95 0.82 -10.70 5.57
N GLU A 96 0.05 -9.79 6.15
CA GLU A 96 -1.40 -9.95 6.32
C GLU A 96 -2.19 -9.00 5.42
N LEU A 97 -1.64 -7.82 5.13
CA LEU A 97 -2.31 -6.76 4.36
C LEU A 97 -1.38 -6.22 3.27
N ALA A 98 -1.80 -6.34 2.01
CA ALA A 98 -1.21 -5.66 0.87
C ALA A 98 -2.00 -4.39 0.55
N ILE A 99 -1.31 -3.30 0.20
CA ILE A 99 -1.90 -1.99 -0.06
C ILE A 99 -1.27 -1.32 -1.28
N ILE A 100 -2.11 -0.65 -2.07
CA ILE A 100 -1.69 0.26 -3.14
C ILE A 100 -2.42 1.59 -2.94
N VAL A 101 -1.68 2.68 -3.00
CA VAL A 101 -2.21 4.05 -2.97
C VAL A 101 -1.78 4.77 -4.25
N LEU A 102 -2.76 5.31 -4.95
CA LEU A 102 -2.59 6.21 -6.09
C LEU A 102 -3.21 7.56 -5.73
N VAL A 103 -2.42 8.62 -5.85
CA VAL A 103 -2.92 9.99 -5.85
C VAL A 103 -2.68 10.57 -7.23
N GLU A 104 -3.77 10.71 -7.98
CA GLU A 104 -3.75 11.34 -9.30
C GLU A 104 -3.25 12.78 -9.16
N HIS A 105 -2.32 13.15 -10.03
CA HIS A 105 -1.61 14.43 -10.00
C HIS A 105 -1.00 14.78 -8.62
N GLY A 106 -0.71 13.77 -7.80
CA GLY A 106 -0.19 13.91 -6.44
C GLY A 106 1.32 14.12 -6.34
N GLY A 107 2.05 14.28 -7.44
CA GLY A 107 3.50 14.43 -7.44
C GLY A 107 4.25 13.16 -7.02
N ALA A 108 5.12 13.28 -6.02
CA ALA A 108 6.01 12.20 -5.60
C ALA A 108 5.33 11.17 -4.69
N GLY A 109 5.55 9.88 -4.99
CA GLY A 109 4.99 8.75 -4.22
C GLY A 109 5.36 8.74 -2.74
N GLY A 110 6.64 9.00 -2.43
CA GLY A 110 7.13 9.07 -1.05
C GLY A 110 6.49 10.20 -0.24
N THR A 111 6.28 11.36 -0.87
CA THR A 111 5.73 12.53 -0.19
C THR A 111 4.23 12.45 0.02
N ASN A 112 3.48 11.90 -0.94
CA ASN A 112 2.01 11.99 -0.92
C ASN A 112 1.29 10.65 -0.81
N ALA A 113 1.78 9.59 -1.44
CA ALA A 113 1.11 8.28 -1.39
C ALA A 113 1.51 7.46 -0.15
N TRP A 114 2.79 7.51 0.25
CA TRP A 114 3.26 6.79 1.44
C TRP A 114 2.58 7.23 2.75
N PRO A 115 2.46 8.53 3.10
CA PRO A 115 1.82 8.92 4.36
C PRO A 115 0.35 8.48 4.46
N ILE A 116 -0.34 8.37 3.32
CA ILE A 116 -1.71 7.83 3.27
C ILE A 116 -1.69 6.33 3.57
N ALA A 117 -0.82 5.57 2.90
CA ALA A 117 -0.68 4.14 3.14
C ALA A 117 -0.31 3.85 4.60
N GLN A 118 0.63 4.61 5.16
CA GLN A 118 1.04 4.51 6.55
C GLN A 118 -0.15 4.67 7.49
N ARG A 119 -0.96 5.73 7.34
CA ARG A 119 -2.12 5.98 8.20
C ARG A 119 -3.17 4.86 8.12
N ILE A 120 -3.36 4.25 6.95
CA ILE A 120 -4.27 3.12 6.77
C ILE A 120 -3.74 1.89 7.52
N LEU A 121 -2.45 1.57 7.34
CA LEU A 121 -1.81 0.44 8.02
C LEU A 121 -1.81 0.64 9.54
N ASP A 122 -1.40 1.81 10.02
CA ASP A 122 -1.41 2.17 11.45
C ASP A 122 -2.83 2.11 12.02
N GLY A 123 -3.84 2.55 11.27
CA GLY A 123 -5.24 2.44 11.67
C GLY A 123 -5.75 1.00 11.69
N TYR A 124 -5.24 0.11 10.83
CA TYR A 124 -5.58 -1.31 10.82
C TYR A 124 -4.96 -2.04 12.02
N TYR A 125 -3.64 -1.91 12.21
CA TYR A 125 -2.90 -2.58 13.28
C TYR A 125 -3.07 -1.90 14.66
N GLY A 126 -3.34 -0.60 14.71
CA GLY A 126 -3.64 0.09 15.97
C GLY A 126 -5.00 -0.29 16.57
N ARG A 127 -5.95 -0.74 15.74
CA ARG A 127 -7.26 -1.25 16.18
C ARG A 127 -7.25 -2.73 16.57
N SER A 128 -6.22 -3.50 16.21
CA SER A 128 -6.15 -4.96 16.40
C SER A 128 -5.78 -5.43 17.81
N LYS A 129 -5.89 -4.56 18.84
CA LYS A 129 -6.14 -5.03 20.23
C LYS A 129 -7.55 -5.63 20.42
N THR A 130 -8.27 -5.90 19.33
CA THR A 130 -9.49 -6.72 19.30
C THR A 130 -9.10 -8.12 18.83
N PRO A 131 -9.48 -9.21 19.53
CA PRO A 131 -8.96 -10.55 19.23
C PRO A 131 -9.24 -10.95 17.79
N ALA A 132 -8.24 -11.51 17.13
CA ALA A 132 -8.40 -12.17 15.84
C ALA A 132 -9.57 -13.19 15.92
N PRO A 133 -10.40 -13.33 14.87
CA PRO A 133 -11.40 -14.38 14.84
C PRO A 133 -10.71 -15.73 15.02
N ALA A 134 -11.19 -16.52 15.99
CA ALA A 134 -10.57 -17.77 16.39
C ALA A 134 -10.37 -18.69 15.17
N LYS A 135 -9.11 -19.02 14.87
CA LYS A 135 -8.78 -20.09 13.93
C LYS A 135 -9.36 -21.39 14.48
N GLY A 136 -10.35 -21.95 13.79
CA GLY A 136 -10.82 -23.31 14.02
C GLY A 136 -12.23 -23.46 14.60
N ALA A 137 -13.24 -22.91 13.96
CA ALA A 137 -14.58 -23.49 14.04
C ALA A 137 -14.76 -24.44 12.85
N LYS A 138 -14.38 -25.71 13.04
CA LYS A 138 -14.86 -26.81 12.19
C LYS A 138 -16.32 -27.12 12.58
N PRO A 139 -17.20 -27.48 11.62
CA PRO A 139 -18.37 -28.28 11.96
C PRO A 139 -17.96 -29.69 12.43
#